data_AF-A0A496XL13-F1
#
_entry.id   AF-A0A496XL13-F1
#
_cell.length_a   1.000
_cell.length_b   1.000
_cell.length_c   1.000
_cell.angle_alpha   90.00
_cell.angle_beta   90.00
_cell.angle_gamma   90.00
#
_symmetry.space_group_name_H-M   'P 1'
#
loop_
_entity.id
_entity.type
_entity.pdbx_description
1 polymer ?
#
loop_
_entity_poly.entity_id
_entity_poly.type
_entity_poly.pdbx_seq_one_letter_code
_entity_poly.pdbx_strand_id
1 'polypeptide(L)' 'MSWTIRISRKVKKKLKKGTRNFTEDALEAMDGLFLELETLVPAPYNWPNYGKLRGKGDKRHCHLARGRPTYVGK' A
#
# COMPACT_ATOMS: atom_id res chain seq x y z
N MET A 1 -14.98 -0.53 14.23
CA MET A 1 -13.96 -1.59 14.45
C MET A 1 -12.65 -1.07 13.90
N SER A 2 -11.70 -0.69 14.76
CA SER A 2 -10.39 -0.19 14.30
C SER A 2 -9.43 -1.36 14.13
N TRP A 3 -9.02 -1.62 12.89
CA TRP A 3 -7.97 -2.60 12.61
C TRP A 3 -6.61 -1.95 12.83
N THR A 4 -5.67 -2.67 13.44
CA THR A 4 -4.30 -2.14 13.60
C THR A 4 -3.45 -2.51 12.40
N ILE A 5 -3.07 -1.52 11.59
CA ILE A 5 -2.17 -1.73 10.46
C ILE A 5 -0.72 -1.80 10.93
N ARG A 6 0.00 -2.85 10.53
CA ARG A 6 1.41 -3.07 10.88
C ARG A 6 2.28 -3.00 9.63
N ILE A 7 3.18 -2.01 9.59
CA ILE A 7 4.12 -1.82 8.49
C ILE A 7 5.44 -2.54 8.78
N SER A 8 5.92 -3.34 7.82
CA SER A 8 7.19 -4.05 7.95
C SER A 8 8.40 -3.11 8.00
N ARG A 9 9.47 -3.52 8.71
CA ARG A 9 10.72 -2.76 8.79
C ARG A 9 11.34 -2.47 7.40
N LYS A 10 11.15 -3.37 6.43
CA LYS A 10 11.65 -3.20 5.05
C LYS A 10 10.93 -2.06 4.34
N VAL A 11 9.62 -1.95 4.54
CA VAL A 11 8.79 -0.88 3.96
C VAL A 11 9.12 0.45 4.64
N LYS A 12 9.23 0.49 5.98
CA LYS A 12 9.66 1.71 6.72
C LYS A 12 10.99 2.27 6.22
N LYS A 13 11.98 1.42 5.92
CA LYS A 13 13.27 1.85 5.35
C LYS A 13 13.14 2.48 3.96
N LYS A 14 12.19 2.01 3.14
CA LYS A 14 11.94 2.52 1.78
C LYS A 14 11.07 3.78 1.75
N LEU A 15 10.28 4.00 2.79
CA LEU A 15 9.42 5.18 2.97
C LEU A 15 10.16 6.37 3.58
N LYS A 16 11.44 6.23 3.91
CA LYS A 16 12.21 7.32 4.52
C LYS A 16 12.30 8.48 3.53
N LYS A 17 11.71 9.63 3.89
CA LYS A 17 11.68 10.87 3.09
C LYS A 17 13.07 11.15 2.51
N GLY A 18 13.16 11.27 1.18
CA GLY A 18 14.41 11.50 0.45
C GLY A 18 15.07 10.27 -0.19
N THR A 19 14.57 9.04 0.01
CA THR A 19 14.94 7.95 -0.90
C THR A 19 14.31 8.18 -2.27
N ARG A 20 15.13 8.11 -3.32
CA ARG A 20 14.80 8.26 -4.76
C ARG A 20 13.67 7.34 -5.29
N ASN A 21 13.11 6.52 -4.42
CA ASN A 21 12.22 5.41 -4.69
C ASN A 21 10.81 5.63 -4.14
N PHE A 22 10.42 6.82 -3.69
CA PHE A 22 9.02 7.13 -3.36
C PHE A 22 8.73 8.59 -3.72
N THR A 23 7.71 8.82 -4.55
CA THR A 23 7.21 10.18 -4.83
C THR A 23 6.26 10.61 -3.71
N GLU A 24 6.03 11.91 -3.59
CA GLU A 24 5.10 12.47 -2.61
C GLU A 24 3.69 11.91 -2.82
N ASP A 25 3.22 11.84 -4.07
CA ASP A 25 1.95 11.20 -4.46
C ASP A 25 1.81 9.76 -3.95
N ALA A 26 2.91 9.00 -3.95
CA ALA A 26 2.88 7.62 -3.51
C ALA A 26 2.77 7.50 -1.98
N LEU A 27 3.34 8.47 -1.24
CA LEU A 27 3.18 8.55 0.21
C LEU A 27 1.72 8.91 0.56
N GLU A 28 1.14 9.90 -0.12
CA GLU A 28 -0.26 10.29 0.08
C GLU A 28 -1.22 9.14 -0.25
N ALA A 29 -0.98 8.43 -1.36
CA ALA A 29 -1.74 7.25 -1.72
C ALA A 29 -1.62 6.14 -0.66
N MET A 30 -0.43 5.95 -0.07
CA MET A 30 -0.25 4.95 0.99
C MET A 30 -1.02 5.33 2.25
N ASP A 31 -1.02 6.59 2.65
CA ASP A 31 -1.76 7.07 3.82
C ASP A 31 -3.27 6.91 3.62
N GLY A 32 -3.78 7.23 2.42
CA GLY A 32 -5.18 6.99 2.06
C GLY A 32 -5.56 5.50 2.12
N LEU A 33 -4.69 4.61 1.64
CA LEU A 33 -4.90 3.17 1.73
C LEU A 33 -4.96 2.69 3.19
N PHE A 34 -4.09 3.19 4.06
CA PHE A 34 -4.13 2.82 5.49
C PHE A 34 -5.40 3.30 6.16
N LEU A 35 -5.82 4.53 5.89
CA LEU A 35 -7.07 5.06 6.41
C LEU A 35 -8.28 4.22 5.96
N GLU A 36 -8.33 3.83 4.69
CA GLU A 36 -9.37 2.94 4.18
C GLU A 36 -9.30 1.54 4.80
N LEU A 37 -8.12 0.96 4.98
CA LEU A 37 -7.99 -0.36 5.62
C LEU A 37 -8.34 -0.35 7.12
N GLU A 38 -8.14 0.77 7.81
CA GLU A 38 -8.52 0.94 9.20
C GLU A 38 -10.04 1.10 9.38
N THR A 39 -10.71 1.69 8.39
CA THR A 39 -12.13 2.06 8.44
C THR A 39 -13.06 1.08 7.71
N LEU A 40 -12.61 0.49 6.61
CA LEU A 40 -13.39 -0.35 5.69
C LEU A 40 -12.83 -1.78 5.65
N VAL A 41 -13.67 -2.74 6.05
CA VAL A 41 -13.37 -4.18 6.00
C VAL A 41 -14.50 -4.81 5.19
N PRO A 42 -14.22 -5.64 4.15
CA PRO A 42 -13.07 -6.54 4.03
C PRO A 42 -12.09 -6.25 2.88
N ALA A 43 -12.32 -5.22 2.07
CA ALA A 43 -11.42 -4.85 0.98
C ALA A 43 -11.67 -3.43 0.48
N PRO A 44 -10.61 -2.60 0.35
CA PRO A 44 -10.66 -1.39 -0.46
C PRO A 44 -10.94 -1.78 -1.92
N TYR A 45 -12.16 -1.55 -2.40
CA TYR A 45 -12.57 -1.96 -3.75
C TYR A 45 -12.02 -1.05 -4.86
N ASN A 46 -11.57 0.17 -4.52
CA ASN A 46 -11.22 1.20 -5.49
C ASN A 46 -9.72 1.36 -5.75
N TRP A 47 -8.88 0.47 -5.19
CA TRP A 47 -7.44 0.55 -5.35
C TRP A 47 -6.97 -0.19 -6.61
N PRO A 48 -6.12 0.44 -7.45
CA PRO A 48 -5.69 -0.17 -8.69
C PRO A 48 -4.87 -1.43 -8.42
N ASN A 49 -5.25 -2.51 -9.10
CA ASN A 49 -4.67 -3.85 -8.95
C ASN A 49 -4.70 -4.38 -7.51
N TYR A 50 -5.69 -3.98 -6.69
CA TYR A 50 -5.90 -4.58 -5.37
C TYR A 50 -6.40 -6.02 -5.49
N GLY A 51 -5.48 -6.97 -5.44
CA GLY A 51 -5.79 -8.38 -5.70
C GLY A 51 -4.90 -9.34 -4.95
N LYS A 52 -5.35 -10.60 -4.79
CA LYS A 52 -4.54 -11.63 -4.17
C LYS A 52 -3.27 -11.88 -4.98
N LEU A 53 -2.14 -12.00 -4.29
CA LEU A 53 -0.88 -12.46 -4.87
C LEU A 53 -0.99 -13.96 -5.12
N ARG A 54 -1.02 -14.33 -6.40
CA ARG A 54 -1.11 -15.73 -6.84
C ARG A 54 -0.04 -16.59 -6.16
N GLY A 55 -0.48 -17.69 -5.55
CA GLY A 55 0.42 -18.62 -4.84
C GLY A 55 0.99 -18.10 -3.51
N LYS A 56 0.43 -17.01 -2.94
CA LYS A 56 0.90 -16.41 -1.67
C LYS A 56 -0.19 -16.32 -0.59
N GLY A 57 -1.26 -17.10 -0.71
CA GLY A 57 -2.38 -17.12 0.25
C GLY A 57 -3.18 -15.81 0.22
N ASP A 58 -3.50 -15.27 1.40
CA ASP A 58 -4.26 -14.02 1.55
C ASP A 58 -3.42 -12.75 1.44
N LYS A 59 -2.16 -12.86 1.00
CA LYS A 59 -1.37 -11.68 0.66
C LYS A 59 -2.01 -10.99 -0.52
N ARG A 60 -2.20 -9.68 -0.42
CA ARG A 60 -2.73 -8.83 -1.49
C ARG A 60 -1.64 -7.88 -1.96
N HIS A 61 -1.70 -7.50 -3.23
CA HIS A 61 -0.89 -6.43 -3.78
C HIS A 61 -1.81 -5.29 -4.20
N CYS A 62 -1.29 -4.07 -4.20
CA CYS A 62 -1.94 -2.90 -4.77
C CYS A 62 -0.87 -2.01 -5.42
N HIS A 63 -1.29 -1.19 -6.38
CA HIS A 63 -0.43 -0.16 -6.96
C HIS A 63 -0.75 1.17 -6.27
N LEU A 64 0.26 1.83 -5.70
CA LEU A 64 0.08 3.11 -5.01
C LEU A 64 0.14 4.30 -5.96
N ALA A 65 0.83 4.15 -7.09
CA ALA A 65 0.92 5.17 -8.13
C ALA A 65 0.81 4.53 -9.51
N ARG A 66 0.16 5.22 -10.45
CA ARG A 66 0.18 4.89 -11.88
C ARG A 66 1.30 5.69 -12.55
N GLY A 67 1.99 5.07 -13.52
CA GLY A 67 3.11 5.68 -14.23
C GLY A 67 4.47 5.13 -13.79
N ARG A 68 5.55 5.68 -14.36
CA ARG A 68 6.93 5.32 -14.02
C ARG A 68 7.48 6.34 -13.00
N PRO A 69 7.99 5.90 -11.85
CA PRO A 69 8.04 4.53 -11.32
C PRO A 69 6.70 4.05 -10.71
N THR A 70 6.38 2.75 -10.88
CA THR A 70 5.18 2.13 -10.28
C THR A 70 5.52 1.52 -8.92
N TYR A 71 4.84 1.96 -7.87
CA TYR A 71 5.07 1.47 -6.51
C TYR A 71 4.04 0.40 -6.12
N VAL A 72 4.54 -0.76 -5.65
CA VAL A 72 3.72 -1.92 -5.28
C VAL A 72 3.84 -2.18 -3.78
N GLY A 73 2.73 -2.06 -3.04
CA GLY A 73 2.60 -2.53 -1.66
C GLY A 73 2.37 -4.04 -1.61
N LYS A 74 3.04 -4.75 -0.69
CA LYS A 74 2.92 -6.21 -0.49
C LYS A 74 2.91 -6.57 0.98
#